data_AF-A0A3D1IGC9-F1
#
_entry.id   AF-A0A3D1IGC9-F1
#
_cell.length_a   1.000
_cell.length_b   1.000
_cell.length_c   1.000
_cell.angle_alpha   90.00
_cell.angle_beta   90.00
_cell.angle_gamma   90.00
#
_symmetry.space_group_name_H-M   'P 1'
#
loop_
_entity.id
_entity.type
_entity.pdbx_description
1 polymer ?
#
loop_
_entity_poly.entity_id
_entity_poly.type
_entity_poly.pdbx_seq_one_letter_code
_entity_poly.pdbx_strand_id
1 'polypeptide(L)'
;MNQTTRWRGATPVFGAMMLAAGLTSTAAAQDGTTGEWRVHGGDSGYTRYASLDQINTDTVNDLEIVWRRPAVDRSLRDRWPDLQYSNQLRSTPVMVDGVLYGSNGLGIVEAFDPAT
;
A
#
# COMPACT_ATOMS: atom_id res chain seq x y z
N MET A 1 1.80 -44.01 -72.73
CA MET A 1 2.39 -42.68 -72.46
C MET A 1 1.26 -41.67 -72.32
N ASN A 2 1.02 -41.19 -71.10
CA ASN A 2 0.73 -39.78 -70.76
C ASN A 2 0.14 -39.71 -69.34
N GLN A 3 0.83 -38.92 -68.54
CA GLN A 3 0.74 -38.84 -67.09
C GLN A 3 -0.54 -38.10 -66.66
N THR A 4 -1.27 -38.66 -65.70
CA THR A 4 -2.36 -37.96 -65.01
C THR A 4 -1.81 -37.25 -63.79
N THR A 5 -1.80 -35.92 -63.83
CA THR A 5 -1.37 -35.04 -62.74
C THR A 5 -2.30 -35.20 -61.54
N ARG A 6 -1.88 -35.95 -60.52
CA ARG A 6 -2.53 -35.99 -59.21
C ARG A 6 -1.86 -34.96 -58.30
N TRP A 7 -2.56 -33.86 -58.05
CA TRP A 7 -2.23 -32.91 -56.98
C TRP A 7 -2.30 -33.66 -55.63
N ARG A 8 -1.14 -33.89 -55.00
CA ARG A 8 -1.07 -34.38 -53.62
C ARG A 8 -1.10 -33.18 -52.70
N GLY A 9 -2.11 -33.14 -51.83
CA GLY A 9 -2.26 -32.13 -50.80
C GLY A 9 -1.07 -32.12 -49.84
N ALA A 10 -0.62 -30.93 -49.49
CA ALA A 10 0.23 -30.69 -48.33
C ALA A 10 -0.54 -29.71 -47.43
N THR A 11 -1.19 -30.24 -46.40
CA THR A 11 -1.73 -29.44 -45.30
C THR A 11 -0.55 -28.92 -44.47
N PRO A 12 -0.42 -27.60 -44.23
CA PRO A 12 0.67 -27.09 -43.43
C PRO A 12 0.40 -27.37 -41.95
N VAL A 13 1.04 -28.40 -41.41
CA VAL A 13 1.18 -28.62 -39.96
C VAL A 13 2.22 -27.63 -39.44
N PHE A 14 1.86 -26.34 -39.41
CA PHE A 14 2.70 -25.28 -38.82
C PHE A 14 1.95 -24.40 -37.81
N GLY A 15 0.65 -24.66 -37.58
CA GLY A 15 -0.17 -23.86 -36.66
C GLY A 15 -0.16 -24.31 -35.20
N ALA A 16 0.33 -25.52 -34.87
CA ALA A 16 0.09 -26.12 -33.56
C ALA A 16 1.16 -25.83 -32.49
N MET A 17 2.28 -25.19 -32.84
CA MET A 17 3.42 -25.00 -31.92
C MET A 17 3.60 -23.57 -31.41
N MET A 18 2.58 -22.71 -31.54
CA MET A 18 2.57 -21.34 -30.99
C MET A 18 1.49 -21.13 -29.91
N LEU A 19 0.87 -22.20 -29.39
CA LEU A 19 -0.17 -22.09 -28.36
C LEU A 19 0.27 -22.46 -26.94
N ALA A 20 1.51 -22.92 -26.72
CA ALA A 20 1.92 -23.49 -25.43
C ALA A 20 2.80 -22.58 -24.54
N ALA A 21 3.21 -21.40 -25.01
CA ALA A 21 4.19 -20.55 -24.29
C ALA A 21 3.58 -19.44 -23.40
N GLY A 22 2.26 -19.32 -23.32
CA GLY A 22 1.60 -18.11 -22.80
C GLY A 22 0.95 -18.17 -21.40
N LEU A 23 1.05 -19.27 -20.64
CA LEU A 23 0.13 -19.53 -19.52
C LEU A 23 0.74 -19.54 -18.11
N THR A 24 1.99 -19.12 -17.92
CA THR A 24 2.56 -18.97 -16.57
C THR A 24 2.85 -17.51 -16.24
N SER A 25 1.80 -16.69 -16.26
CA SER A 25 1.84 -15.40 -15.57
C SER A 25 1.82 -15.68 -14.07
N THR A 26 2.99 -15.67 -13.41
CA THR A 26 3.05 -15.62 -11.96
C THR A 26 2.42 -14.31 -11.51
N ALA A 27 1.26 -14.36 -10.85
CA ALA A 27 0.68 -13.19 -10.22
C ALA A 27 1.68 -12.69 -9.16
N ALA A 28 2.16 -11.45 -9.30
CA ALA A 28 2.98 -10.83 -8.28
C ALA A 28 2.11 -10.65 -7.01
N ALA A 29 2.60 -11.12 -5.87
CA ALA A 29 1.96 -10.88 -4.58
C ALA A 29 2.08 -9.40 -4.21
N GLN A 30 1.16 -8.92 -3.36
CA GLN A 30 1.26 -7.57 -2.78
C GLN A 30 2.28 -7.62 -1.64
N ASP A 31 3.49 -7.10 -1.86
CA ASP A 31 4.54 -7.08 -0.84
C ASP A 31 4.25 -6.09 0.31
N GLY A 32 3.44 -5.06 0.05
CA GLY A 32 3.06 -4.03 1.01
C GLY A 32 4.25 -3.19 1.46
N THR A 33 4.15 -2.64 2.68
CA THR A 33 5.27 -1.97 3.36
C THR A 33 5.93 -2.84 4.44
N THR A 34 7.24 -2.66 4.64
CA THR A 34 8.09 -3.41 5.57
C THR A 34 8.66 -2.55 6.70
N GLY A 35 7.85 -1.60 7.21
CA GLY A 35 8.21 -0.81 8.40
C GLY A 35 7.72 0.62 8.34
N GLU A 36 8.04 1.32 7.24
CA GLU A 36 7.69 2.73 7.07
C GLU A 36 6.50 2.93 6.13
N TRP A 37 5.55 3.76 6.56
CA TRP A 37 4.37 4.09 5.78
C TRP A 37 4.60 5.35 4.93
N ARG A 38 5.43 5.26 3.88
CA ARG A 38 5.92 6.45 3.16
C ARG A 38 4.87 7.18 2.32
N VAL A 39 3.80 6.49 1.91
CA VAL A 39 2.75 7.04 1.04
C VAL A 39 1.38 6.76 1.65
N HIS A 40 0.43 7.67 1.46
CA HIS A 40 -0.96 7.42 1.81
C HIS A 40 -1.46 6.15 1.09
N GLY A 41 -1.94 5.17 1.85
CA GLY A 41 -2.30 3.84 1.34
C GLY A 41 -1.22 2.77 1.40
N GLY A 42 -0.03 3.07 1.94
CA GLY A 42 1.03 2.11 2.25
C GLY A 42 2.03 1.95 1.12
N ASP A 43 1.55 1.69 -0.10
CA ASP A 43 2.36 1.54 -1.30
C ASP A 43 1.71 2.22 -2.52
N SER A 44 2.37 2.20 -3.68
CA SER A 44 1.84 2.75 -4.93
C SER A 44 0.59 2.03 -5.44
N GLY A 45 0.35 0.79 -5.00
CA GLY A 45 -0.85 0.01 -5.31
C GLY A 45 -2.03 0.32 -4.39
N TYR A 46 -1.83 1.17 -3.37
CA TYR A 46 -2.85 1.53 -2.39
C TYR A 46 -3.40 0.30 -1.63
N THR A 47 -2.56 -0.71 -1.42
CA THR A 47 -2.96 -2.01 -0.85
C THR A 47 -3.38 -1.91 0.61
N ARG A 48 -2.85 -0.90 1.33
CA ARG A 48 -2.93 -0.76 2.78
C ARG A 48 -2.41 -1.99 3.53
N TYR A 49 -1.45 -2.69 2.94
CA TYR A 49 -0.85 -3.89 3.51
C TYR A 49 0.53 -3.60 4.08
N ALA A 50 0.81 -4.14 5.26
CA ALA A 50 2.14 -4.20 5.85
C ALA A 50 2.47 -5.67 6.13
N SER A 51 3.65 -6.12 5.72
CA SER A 51 4.12 -7.50 5.91
C SER A 51 4.76 -7.75 7.28
N LEU A 52 4.51 -6.86 8.25
CA LEU A 52 4.95 -7.00 9.64
C LEU A 52 4.04 -7.99 10.40
N ASP A 53 4.65 -8.86 11.21
CA ASP A 53 3.96 -9.95 11.91
C ASP A 53 4.17 -9.96 13.45
N GLN A 54 4.90 -8.96 13.98
CA GLN A 54 5.10 -8.79 15.43
C GLN A 54 3.78 -8.70 16.20
N ILE A 55 2.76 -8.06 15.59
CA ILE A 55 1.39 -8.00 16.10
C ILE A 55 0.55 -8.94 15.25
N ASN A 56 -0.01 -9.98 15.87
CA ASN A 56 -0.81 -11.00 15.21
C ASN A 56 -1.97 -11.47 16.11
N THR A 57 -2.71 -12.49 15.68
CA THR A 57 -3.90 -12.98 16.39
C THR A 57 -3.61 -13.47 17.81
N ASP A 58 -2.37 -13.89 18.07
CA ASP A 58 -1.97 -14.44 19.35
C ASP A 58 -1.46 -13.34 20.30
N THR A 59 -0.88 -12.25 19.77
CA THR A 59 -0.25 -11.16 20.55
C THR A 59 -1.07 -9.87 20.64
N VAL A 60 -2.12 -9.70 19.84
CA VAL A 60 -2.90 -8.44 19.78
C VAL A 60 -3.56 -8.06 21.13
N ASN A 61 -3.83 -9.04 21.99
CA ASN A 61 -4.45 -8.80 23.30
C ASN A 61 -3.50 -8.14 24.31
N ASP A 62 -2.19 -8.13 24.02
CA ASP A 62 -1.15 -7.58 24.90
C ASP A 62 -0.81 -6.12 24.55
N LEU A 63 -1.49 -5.52 23.56
CA LEU A 63 -1.21 -4.15 23.14
C LEU A 63 -1.57 -3.13 24.22
N GLU A 64 -0.65 -2.21 24.46
CA GLU A 64 -0.83 -1.07 25.34
C GLU A 64 -0.63 0.25 24.61
N ILE A 65 -1.16 1.32 25.21
CA ILE A 65 -1.00 2.67 24.65
C ILE A 65 0.30 3.26 25.19
N VAL A 66 1.30 3.33 24.32
CA VAL A 66 2.64 3.83 24.66
C VAL A 66 2.71 5.37 24.74
N TRP A 67 1.90 6.09 23.96
CA TRP A 67 1.78 7.55 24.03
C TRP A 67 0.46 8.06 23.43
N ARG A 68 0.14 9.32 23.70
CA ARG A 68 -0.99 10.05 23.08
C ARG A 68 -0.61 11.50 22.87
N ARG A 69 -1.04 12.08 21.74
CA ARG A 69 -0.91 13.52 21.46
C ARG A 69 -2.27 14.20 21.31
N PRO A 70 -2.40 15.48 21.72
CA PRO A 70 -3.60 16.24 21.45
C PRO A 70 -3.73 16.54 19.95
N ALA A 71 -4.97 16.65 19.47
CA ALA A 71 -5.25 16.94 18.06
C ALA A 71 -4.78 18.32 17.60
N VAL A 72 -4.57 19.25 18.53
CA VAL A 72 -4.03 20.60 18.28
C VAL A 72 -3.00 20.88 19.36
N ASP A 73 -1.86 21.44 18.96
CA ASP A 73 -0.80 21.82 19.89
C ASP A 73 -1.30 22.78 20.97
N ARG A 74 -0.80 22.61 22.20
CA ARG A 74 -1.23 23.41 23.36
C ARG A 74 -0.93 24.89 23.14
N SER A 75 0.20 25.25 22.54
CA SER A 75 0.57 26.65 22.30
C SER A 75 -0.44 27.39 21.42
N LEU A 76 -1.07 26.68 20.47
CA LEU A 76 -2.12 27.24 19.61
C LEU A 76 -3.40 27.47 20.39
N ARG A 77 -3.76 26.55 21.29
CA ARG A 77 -4.92 26.69 22.18
C ARG A 77 -4.73 27.81 23.21
N ASP A 78 -3.54 27.93 23.76
CA ASP A 78 -3.22 28.97 24.74
C ASP A 78 -3.21 30.37 24.09
N ARG A 79 -2.70 30.46 22.85
CA ARG A 79 -2.72 31.70 22.07
C ARG A 79 -4.12 32.11 21.62
N TRP A 80 -5.00 31.14 21.33
CA TRP A 80 -6.36 31.37 20.87
C TRP A 80 -7.36 30.52 21.67
N PRO A 81 -7.78 30.99 22.86
CA PRO A 81 -8.63 30.19 23.76
C PRO A 81 -10.01 29.87 23.18
N ASP A 82 -10.53 30.72 22.29
CA ASP A 82 -11.82 30.52 21.61
C ASP A 82 -11.72 29.70 20.31
N LEU A 83 -10.54 29.14 20.01
CA LEU A 83 -10.30 28.35 18.80
C LEU A 83 -11.20 27.12 18.78
N GLN A 84 -12.13 27.10 17.82
CA GLN A 84 -12.96 25.94 17.54
C GLN A 84 -12.37 25.14 16.37
N TYR A 85 -12.39 23.83 16.50
CA TYR A 85 -11.97 22.92 15.45
C TYR A 85 -12.85 21.68 15.46
N SER A 86 -12.93 21.01 14.32
CA SER A 86 -13.72 19.78 14.19
C SER A 86 -13.15 18.68 15.08
N ASN A 87 -14.03 17.93 15.74
CA ASN A 87 -13.64 16.70 16.42
C ASN A 87 -13.38 15.52 15.46
N GLN A 88 -13.55 15.71 14.15
CA GLN A 88 -13.33 14.70 13.12
C GLN A 88 -11.91 14.82 12.55
N LEU A 89 -10.92 14.29 13.29
CA LEU A 89 -9.56 14.21 12.79
C LEU A 89 -9.45 13.08 11.75
N ARG A 90 -9.25 13.45 10.47
CA ARG A 90 -9.13 12.51 9.35
C ARG A 90 -7.69 12.38 8.84
N SER A 91 -6.72 12.63 9.71
CA SER A 91 -5.30 12.51 9.40
C SER A 91 -4.95 11.05 9.14
N THR A 92 -4.11 10.80 8.13
CA THR A 92 -3.54 9.47 7.85
C THR A 92 -2.02 9.64 7.78
N PRO A 93 -1.34 9.60 8.93
CA PRO A 93 0.06 9.95 8.99
C PRO A 93 0.93 9.04 8.11
N VAL A 94 2.01 9.60 7.58
CA VAL A 94 3.06 8.87 6.87
C VAL A 94 4.34 8.85 7.69
N MET A 95 5.11 7.78 7.61
CA MET A 95 6.44 7.69 8.23
C MET A 95 7.49 7.68 7.14
N VAL A 96 8.46 8.59 7.24
CA VAL A 96 9.58 8.70 6.30
C VAL A 96 10.84 9.01 7.09
N ASP A 97 11.87 8.17 6.92
CA ASP A 97 13.18 8.30 7.55
C ASP A 97 13.05 8.43 9.09
N GLY A 98 12.19 7.60 9.68
CA GLY A 98 11.94 7.54 11.12
C GLY A 98 11.08 8.66 11.70
N VAL A 99 10.56 9.59 10.88
CA VAL A 99 9.72 10.71 11.34
C VAL A 99 8.28 10.52 10.89
N LEU A 100 7.32 10.73 11.81
CA LEU A 100 5.90 10.64 11.51
C LEU A 100 5.37 12.04 11.14
N TYR A 101 4.73 12.15 9.98
CA TYR A 101 4.16 13.38 9.45
C TYR A 101 2.65 13.27 9.34
N GLY A 102 1.91 14.26 9.82
CA GLY A 102 0.46 14.27 9.70
C GLY A 102 -0.16 15.61 10.00
N SER A 103 -1.37 15.84 9.49
CA SER A 103 -2.12 17.05 9.80
C SER A 103 -2.71 17.00 11.20
N ASN A 104 -2.79 18.16 11.84
CA ASN A 104 -3.50 18.39 13.10
C ASN A 104 -4.98 18.77 12.85
N GLY A 105 -5.74 19.02 13.91
CA GLY A 105 -7.18 19.36 13.85
C GLY A 105 -7.50 20.68 13.14
N LEU A 106 -6.48 21.51 12.86
CA LEU A 106 -6.60 22.76 12.12
C LEU A 106 -6.20 22.62 10.65
N GLY A 107 -5.76 21.44 10.22
CA GLY A 107 -5.24 21.21 8.87
C GLY A 107 -3.78 21.66 8.66
N ILE A 108 -3.05 21.96 9.74
CA ILE A 108 -1.61 22.27 9.68
C ILE A 108 -0.82 20.96 9.72
N VAL A 109 0.26 20.85 8.94
CA VAL A 109 1.15 19.69 8.94
C VAL A 109 2.14 19.79 10.10
N GLU A 110 2.28 18.69 10.84
CA GLU A 110 3.23 18.54 11.95
C GLU A 110 4.13 17.31 11.71
N ALA A 111 5.34 17.37 12.26
CA ALA A 111 6.29 16.26 12.30
C ALA A 111 6.51 15.85 13.77
N PHE A 112 6.54 14.57 14.04
CA PHE A 112 6.60 14.02 15.40
C PHE A 112 7.49 12.77 15.43
N ASP A 113 8.18 12.59 16.57
CA ASP A 113 8.95 11.39 16.87
C ASP A 113 7.94 10.24 17.15
N PRO A 114 8.00 9.11 16.42
CA PRO A 114 7.07 8.00 16.65
C PRO A 114 7.23 7.30 18.01
N ALA A 115 8.33 7.54 18.72
CA ALA A 115 8.60 6.94 20.03
C ALA A 115 8.10 7.77 21.23
N THR A 116 7.66 9.02 21.04
CA THR A 116 7.30 9.93 22.17
C THR A 116 6.08 10.80 21.91
#